data_AF-A0AAJ6A6D1-F1
#
_entry.id   AF-A0AAJ6A6D1-F1
#
_cell.length_a   1.000
_cell.length_b   1.000
_cell.length_c   1.000
_cell.angle_alpha   90.00
_cell.angle_beta   90.00
_cell.angle_gamma   90.00
#
_symmetry.space_group_name_H-M   'P 1'
#
loop_
_entity.id
_entity.type
_entity.pdbx_description
1 polymer ?
#
loop_
_entity_poly.entity_id
_entity_poly.type
_entity_poly.pdbx_seq_one_letter_code
_entity_poly.pdbx_strand_id
1 'polypeptide(L)'
;MLIRAKDMLMRLTGFSTPIFWVSWSPPSSDRDAVRKFLAFLEDRRALFNPMSAEVEDHVVASIHTIREECVKAVGAVNDKAPAAEHIRAIGAACRRFLDEPYPTFDDIMERQRDPYFEREQRHGRLRHGTHPAAFFTALGEFRAFVGMRVAALSSAYDIDIRGDLTGIVPPTLADAEI
;
A
#
# COMPACT_ATOMS: atom_id res chain seq x y z
N MET A 1 15.15 -0.83 -5.49
CA MET A 1 15.66 -1.91 -4.62
C MET A 1 15.02 -3.24 -5.05
N LEU A 2 15.51 -4.41 -4.63
CA LEU A 2 14.91 -5.72 -4.93
C LEU A 2 14.74 -6.51 -3.63
N ILE A 3 13.53 -7.03 -3.37
CA ILE A 3 13.27 -7.93 -2.25
C ILE A 3 12.77 -9.26 -2.82
N ARG A 4 13.39 -10.37 -2.42
CA ARG A 4 12.98 -11.69 -2.89
C ARG A 4 11.74 -12.16 -2.15
N ALA A 5 10.88 -12.91 -2.84
CA ALA A 5 9.66 -13.46 -2.24
C ALA A 5 9.94 -14.35 -1.00
N LYS A 6 11.05 -15.11 -1.02
CA LYS A 6 11.48 -15.95 0.10
C LYS A 6 11.82 -15.14 1.36
N ASP A 7 12.39 -13.95 1.18
CA ASP A 7 12.71 -13.05 2.29
C ASP A 7 11.42 -12.46 2.88
N MET A 8 10.42 -12.21 2.04
CA MET A 8 9.12 -11.67 2.45
C MET A 8 8.34 -12.62 3.35
N LEU A 9 8.40 -13.91 3.05
CA LEU A 9 7.75 -14.94 3.85
C LEU A 9 8.27 -14.97 5.29
N MET A 10 9.60 -14.89 5.46
CA MET A 10 10.22 -14.78 6.79
C MET A 10 9.73 -13.54 7.54
N ARG A 11 9.52 -12.41 6.85
CA ARG A 11 9.02 -11.17 7.48
C ARG A 11 7.58 -11.28 7.98
N LEU A 12 6.73 -12.02 7.27
CA LEU A 12 5.31 -12.12 7.60
C LEU A 12 5.01 -13.13 8.70
N THR A 13 5.72 -14.27 8.72
CA THR A 13 5.36 -15.41 9.57
C THR A 13 6.47 -15.86 10.52
N GLY A 14 7.72 -15.42 10.32
CA GLY A 14 8.87 -15.94 11.05
C GLY A 14 9.29 -17.37 10.64
N PHE A 15 8.63 -17.97 9.65
CA PHE A 15 8.93 -19.30 9.13
C PHE A 15 9.39 -19.24 7.68
N SER A 16 10.29 -20.15 7.28
CA SER A 16 10.80 -20.27 5.90
C SER A 16 9.83 -20.99 4.94
N THR A 17 8.71 -21.50 5.45
CA THR A 17 7.64 -22.15 4.66
C THR A 17 6.28 -21.58 5.06
N PRO A 18 5.42 -21.19 4.09
CA PRO A 18 4.10 -20.66 4.43
C PRO A 18 3.23 -21.79 4.98
N ILE A 19 2.51 -21.55 6.08
CA ILE A 19 1.63 -22.55 6.71
C ILE A 19 0.48 -22.98 5.75
N PHE A 20 0.15 -22.14 4.78
CA PHE A 20 -0.82 -22.43 3.70
C PHE A 20 -0.24 -23.23 2.51
N TRP A 21 1.07 -23.53 2.50
CA TRP A 21 1.81 -24.01 1.30
C TRP A 21 1.91 -25.53 1.14
N VAL A 22 1.59 -26.32 2.16
CA VAL A 22 1.88 -27.77 2.11
C VAL A 22 1.07 -28.50 1.00
N SER A 23 0.06 -27.87 0.40
CA SER A 23 -0.75 -28.47 -0.68
C SER A 23 -1.07 -27.59 -1.89
N TRP A 24 -0.65 -26.32 -1.93
CA TRP A 24 -1.09 -25.39 -2.98
C TRP A 24 0.04 -24.98 -3.91
N SER A 25 -0.11 -25.30 -5.20
CA SER A 25 0.77 -24.83 -6.28
C SER A 25 -0.04 -23.87 -7.16
N PRO A 26 0.36 -22.58 -7.27
CA PRO A 26 -0.41 -21.60 -8.03
C PRO A 26 -0.42 -21.97 -9.52
N PRO A 27 -1.61 -22.01 -10.17
CA PRO A 27 -1.69 -22.11 -11.62
C PRO A 27 -0.87 -21.02 -12.31
N SER A 28 -0.26 -21.33 -13.45
CA SER A 28 0.57 -20.37 -14.20
C SER A 28 -0.19 -19.10 -14.58
N SER A 29 -1.48 -19.21 -14.90
CA SER A 29 -2.36 -18.08 -15.19
C SER A 29 -2.53 -17.12 -14.02
N ASP A 30 -2.74 -17.66 -12.81
CA ASP A 30 -2.89 -16.84 -11.60
C ASP A 30 -1.57 -16.16 -11.24
N ARG A 31 -0.46 -16.90 -11.33
CA ARG A 31 0.88 -16.35 -11.10
C ARG A 31 1.21 -15.23 -12.09
N ASP A 32 0.84 -15.39 -13.35
CA ASP A 32 1.06 -14.36 -14.37
C ASP A 32 0.19 -13.12 -14.14
N ALA A 33 -1.07 -13.30 -13.72
CA ALA A 33 -1.95 -12.19 -13.37
C ALA A 33 -1.41 -11.42 -12.15
N VAL A 34 -0.99 -12.11 -11.09
CA VAL A 34 -0.38 -11.48 -9.91
C VAL A 34 0.93 -10.76 -10.27
N ARG A 35 1.76 -11.35 -11.14
CA ARG A 35 3.00 -10.70 -11.58
C ARG A 35 2.73 -9.38 -12.30
N LYS A 36 1.75 -9.36 -13.21
CA LYS A 36 1.33 -8.13 -13.92
C LYS A 36 0.78 -7.09 -12.95
N PHE A 37 -0.04 -7.53 -11.99
CA PHE A 37 -0.60 -6.64 -10.97
C PHE A 37 0.50 -6.01 -10.10
N LEU A 38 1.46 -6.81 -9.60
CA LEU A 38 2.58 -6.29 -8.82
C LEU A 38 3.45 -5.33 -9.65
N ALA A 39 3.78 -5.67 -10.90
CA ALA A 39 4.52 -4.79 -11.80
C ALA A 39 3.78 -3.46 -12.06
N PHE A 40 2.45 -3.48 -12.14
CA PHE A 40 1.65 -2.26 -12.22
C PHE A 40 1.78 -1.40 -10.95
N LEU A 41 1.76 -2.01 -9.76
CA LEU A 41 1.91 -1.30 -8.48
C LEU A 41 3.30 -0.67 -8.31
N GLU A 42 4.34 -1.25 -8.92
CA GLU A 42 5.71 -0.72 -8.88
C GLU A 42 5.84 0.69 -9.46
N ASP A 43 4.88 1.13 -10.28
CA ASP A 43 4.84 2.47 -10.88
C ASP A 43 3.73 3.36 -10.27
N ARG A 44 3.24 3.06 -9.06
CA ARG A 44 2.17 3.83 -8.41
C ARG A 44 2.69 4.76 -7.32
N ARG A 45 2.89 6.03 -7.69
CA ARG A 45 3.41 7.09 -6.81
C ARG A 45 2.77 7.15 -5.42
N ALA A 46 1.45 6.95 -5.31
CA ALA A 46 0.74 7.05 -4.03
C ALA A 46 1.22 6.02 -3.00
N LEU A 47 1.91 4.97 -3.44
CA LEU A 47 2.46 3.95 -2.57
C LEU A 47 3.78 4.39 -1.95
N PHE A 48 4.69 5.01 -2.70
CA PHE A 48 6.08 5.17 -2.23
C PHE A 48 6.65 6.59 -2.32
N ASN A 49 5.94 7.55 -2.92
CA ASN A 49 6.44 8.91 -3.04
C ASN A 49 6.64 9.55 -1.64
N PRO A 50 7.73 10.27 -1.37
CA PRO A 50 7.94 10.93 -0.09
C PRO A 50 6.78 11.85 0.27
N MET A 51 6.35 11.88 1.55
CA MET A 51 5.21 12.69 2.01
C MET A 51 5.40 14.18 1.65
N SER A 52 6.64 14.67 1.70
CA SER A 52 7.02 16.04 1.34
C SER A 52 6.92 16.35 -0.16
N ALA A 53 6.76 15.35 -1.02
CA ALA A 53 6.58 15.46 -2.46
C ALA A 53 5.13 15.15 -2.90
N GLU A 54 4.23 14.89 -1.96
CA GLU A 54 2.85 14.55 -2.29
C GLU A 54 2.00 15.78 -2.61
N VAL A 55 1.06 15.53 -3.51
CA VAL A 55 -0.01 16.42 -3.94
C VAL A 55 -1.29 15.59 -3.92
N GLU A 56 -2.30 16.06 -3.21
CA GLU A 56 -3.55 15.34 -2.93
C GLU A 56 -4.20 14.84 -4.21
N ASP A 57 -4.35 15.68 -5.22
CA ASP A 57 -4.98 15.29 -6.49
C ASP A 57 -4.22 14.17 -7.21
N HIS A 58 -2.89 14.16 -7.13
CA HIS A 58 -2.08 13.08 -7.71
C HIS A 58 -2.20 11.78 -6.92
N VAL A 59 -2.29 11.87 -5.59
CA VAL A 59 -2.54 10.71 -4.73
C VAL A 59 -3.91 10.11 -5.04
N VAL A 60 -4.95 10.94 -5.05
CA VAL A 60 -6.33 10.54 -5.37
C VAL A 60 -6.41 9.90 -6.75
N ALA A 61 -5.82 10.52 -7.79
CA ALA A 61 -5.80 9.96 -9.14
C ALA A 61 -5.07 8.61 -9.20
N SER A 62 -3.94 8.48 -8.51
CA SER A 62 -3.20 7.21 -8.42
C SER A 62 -4.04 6.13 -7.73
N ILE A 63 -4.78 6.45 -6.66
CA ILE A 63 -5.62 5.50 -5.93
C ILE A 63 -6.84 5.06 -6.76
N HIS A 64 -7.46 5.96 -7.52
CA HIS A 64 -8.48 5.58 -8.50
C HIS A 64 -7.93 4.58 -9.52
N THR A 65 -6.73 4.84 -10.05
CA THR A 65 -6.10 3.94 -11.04
C THR A 65 -5.78 2.57 -10.42
N ILE A 66 -5.31 2.52 -9.17
CA ILE A 66 -5.09 1.25 -8.45
C ILE A 66 -6.41 0.49 -8.29
N ARG A 67 -7.49 1.17 -7.90
CA ARG A 67 -8.81 0.56 -7.71
C ARG A 67 -9.33 -0.08 -9.00
N GLU A 68 -9.17 0.58 -10.14
CA GLU A 68 -9.52 0.03 -11.45
C GLU A 68 -8.70 -1.23 -11.78
N GLU A 69 -7.40 -1.21 -11.51
CA GLU A 69 -6.54 -2.36 -11.76
C GLU A 69 -6.86 -3.53 -10.81
N CYS A 70 -7.26 -3.26 -9.57
CA CYS A 70 -7.74 -4.31 -8.66
C CYS A 70 -8.96 -5.05 -9.25
N VAL A 71 -9.91 -4.34 -9.87
CA VAL A 71 -11.08 -4.95 -10.51
C VAL A 71 -10.65 -5.86 -11.68
N LYS A 72 -9.74 -5.37 -12.54
CA LYS A 72 -9.21 -6.16 -13.66
C LYS A 72 -8.45 -7.40 -13.17
N ALA A 73 -7.57 -7.23 -12.19
CA ALA A 73 -6.74 -8.32 -11.66
C ALA A 73 -7.59 -9.38 -10.95
N VAL A 74 -8.62 -9.00 -10.20
CA VAL A 74 -9.58 -9.95 -9.61
C VAL A 74 -10.29 -10.78 -10.68
N GLY A 75 -10.68 -10.18 -11.81
CA GLY A 75 -11.28 -10.91 -12.93
C GLY A 75 -10.33 -11.82 -13.69
N ALA A 76 -9.02 -11.65 -13.52
CA ALA A 76 -7.99 -12.43 -14.19
C ALA A 76 -7.46 -13.61 -13.37
N VAL A 77 -7.67 -13.60 -12.04
CA VAL A 77 -7.29 -14.71 -11.15
C VAL A 77 -8.47 -15.63 -10.90
N ASN A 78 -8.20 -16.89 -10.55
CA ASN A 78 -9.25 -17.79 -10.06
C ASN A 78 -9.90 -17.23 -8.78
N ASP A 79 -11.23 -17.28 -8.70
CA ASP A 79 -11.99 -16.76 -7.55
C ASP A 79 -11.62 -17.39 -6.20
N LYS A 80 -11.16 -18.65 -6.22
CA LYS A 80 -10.73 -19.40 -5.02
C LYS A 80 -9.23 -19.26 -4.76
N ALA A 81 -8.49 -18.55 -5.61
CA ALA A 81 -7.07 -18.33 -5.40
C ALA A 81 -6.86 -17.32 -4.24
N PRO A 82 -5.86 -17.51 -3.38
CA PRO A 82 -5.50 -16.57 -2.32
C PRO A 82 -5.29 -15.12 -2.83
N ALA A 83 -4.82 -14.94 -4.08
CA ALA A 83 -4.69 -13.61 -4.66
C ALA A 83 -6.00 -12.82 -4.71
N ALA A 84 -7.12 -13.48 -4.99
CA ALA A 84 -8.40 -12.79 -5.15
C ALA A 84 -8.80 -12.08 -3.86
N GLU A 85 -8.55 -12.68 -2.70
CA GLU A 85 -8.78 -12.05 -1.39
C GLU A 85 -7.90 -10.81 -1.19
N HIS A 86 -6.59 -10.92 -1.40
CA HIS A 86 -5.66 -9.82 -1.19
C HIS A 86 -5.88 -8.65 -2.16
N ILE A 87 -6.17 -8.93 -3.44
CA ILE A 87 -6.47 -7.89 -4.43
C ILE A 87 -7.80 -7.20 -4.10
N ARG A 88 -8.83 -7.95 -3.68
CA ARG A 88 -10.10 -7.36 -3.21
C ARG A 88 -9.89 -6.48 -1.96
N ALA A 89 -9.02 -6.91 -1.04
CA ALA A 89 -8.69 -6.14 0.15
C ALA A 89 -8.00 -4.82 -0.20
N ILE A 90 -7.06 -4.81 -1.17
CA ILE A 90 -6.44 -3.57 -1.67
C ILE A 90 -7.51 -2.67 -2.30
N GLY A 91 -8.40 -3.21 -3.14
CA GLY A 91 -9.51 -2.45 -3.73
C GLY A 91 -10.50 -1.89 -2.69
N ALA A 92 -10.71 -2.60 -1.58
CA ALA A 92 -11.48 -2.10 -0.44
C ALA A 92 -10.77 -0.96 0.29
N ALA A 93 -9.46 -1.07 0.51
CA ALA A 93 -8.66 0.00 1.10
C ALA A 93 -8.66 1.27 0.23
N CYS A 94 -8.63 1.12 -1.10
CA CYS A 94 -8.75 2.25 -2.03
C CYS A 94 -10.09 2.98 -1.85
N ARG A 95 -11.20 2.23 -1.75
CA ARG A 95 -12.54 2.81 -1.50
C ARG A 95 -12.58 3.53 -0.16
N ARG A 96 -12.09 2.89 0.91
CA ARG A 96 -12.01 3.49 2.24
C ARG A 96 -11.25 4.82 2.21
N PHE A 97 -10.08 4.87 1.56
CA PHE A 97 -9.31 6.11 1.45
C PHE A 97 -10.03 7.22 0.69
N LEU A 98 -10.81 6.87 -0.35
CA LEU A 98 -11.49 7.83 -1.23
C LEU A 98 -12.84 8.31 -0.67
N ASP A 99 -13.55 7.44 0.05
CA ASP A 99 -14.96 7.63 0.40
C ASP A 99 -15.17 7.93 1.91
N GLU A 100 -14.27 7.46 2.79
CA GLU A 100 -14.39 7.70 4.24
C GLU A 100 -13.72 9.03 4.64
N PRO A 101 -14.26 9.74 5.66
CA PRO A 101 -13.60 10.91 6.20
C PRO A 101 -12.24 10.52 6.81
N TYR A 102 -11.24 11.39 6.63
CA TYR A 102 -9.95 11.22 7.27
C TYR A 102 -10.07 11.33 8.79
N PRO A 103 -9.15 10.69 9.55
CA PRO A 103 -9.18 10.72 11.01
C PRO A 103 -9.18 12.16 11.53
N THR A 104 -10.12 12.45 12.43
CA THR A 104 -10.13 13.70 13.17
C THR A 104 -9.06 13.62 14.25
N PHE A 105 -8.23 14.65 14.33
CA PHE A 105 -7.37 14.86 15.47
C PHE A 105 -8.04 15.94 16.30
N ASP A 106 -8.71 15.55 17.39
CA ASP A 106 -9.22 16.47 18.39
C ASP A 106 -8.02 17.20 19.02
N ASP A 107 -7.60 18.28 18.38
CA ASP A 107 -7.19 19.55 18.95
C ASP A 107 -6.39 19.60 20.25
N ILE A 108 -5.43 18.68 20.38
CA ILE A 108 -4.20 18.96 21.13
C ILE A 108 -3.42 20.10 20.43
N MET A 109 -3.61 20.29 19.11
CA MET A 109 -2.97 21.33 18.31
C MET A 109 -3.76 22.67 18.25
N GLU A 110 -5.11 22.73 18.19
CA GLU A 110 -5.81 24.04 18.32
C GLU A 110 -5.65 24.68 19.70
N ARG A 111 -5.37 23.91 20.77
CA ARG A 111 -5.06 24.49 22.09
C ARG A 111 -3.81 25.36 22.08
N GLN A 112 -2.89 25.13 21.16
CA GLN A 112 -1.68 25.92 20.99
C GLN A 112 -1.64 26.42 19.55
N ARG A 113 -2.59 27.31 19.24
CA ARG A 113 -2.66 28.09 18.01
C ARG A 113 -1.36 28.90 17.85
N ASP A 114 -0.30 28.26 17.37
CA ASP A 114 1.01 28.87 17.16
C ASP A 114 0.96 29.71 15.87
N PRO A 115 0.99 31.04 15.97
CA PRO A 115 0.91 31.92 14.81
C PRO A 115 2.11 31.78 13.86
N TYR A 116 3.17 31.04 14.25
CA TYR A 116 4.29 30.72 13.37
C TYR A 116 4.04 29.48 12.50
N PHE A 117 3.16 28.54 12.90
CA PHE A 117 2.77 27.40 12.06
C PHE A 117 1.80 27.79 10.93
N GLU A 118 0.94 28.79 11.15
CA GLU A 118 -0.02 29.25 10.14
C GLU A 118 0.64 30.00 8.95
N ARG A 119 1.89 30.46 9.14
CA ARG A 119 2.58 31.29 8.13
C ARG A 119 3.29 30.47 7.05
N GLU A 120 3.58 29.21 7.33
CA GLU A 120 4.35 28.32 6.46
C GLU A 120 3.51 27.09 6.10
N GLN A 121 2.68 27.21 5.06
CA GLN A 121 2.37 26.16 4.07
C GLN A 121 1.07 26.47 3.29
N ARG A 122 0.98 27.66 2.70
CA ARG A 122 0.11 27.88 1.52
C ARG A 122 0.76 27.31 0.25
N HIS A 123 1.29 26.10 0.32
CA HIS A 123 1.69 25.36 -0.88
C HIS A 123 0.45 24.59 -1.32
N GLY A 124 -0.11 24.89 -2.50
CA GLY A 124 -1.34 24.30 -3.06
C GLY A 124 -1.24 22.81 -3.39
N ARG A 125 -0.78 22.01 -2.45
CA ARG A 125 -0.56 20.57 -2.54
C ARG A 125 -1.75 19.79 -2.00
N LEU A 126 -2.43 20.33 -0.99
CA LEU A 126 -3.68 19.80 -0.46
C LEU A 126 -4.84 20.72 -0.84
N ARG A 127 -6.03 20.14 -0.98
CA ARG A 127 -7.26 20.87 -1.26
C ARG A 127 -7.62 21.75 -0.07
N HIS A 128 -8.33 22.84 -0.35
CA HIS A 128 -8.81 23.73 0.69
C HIS A 128 -9.75 22.97 1.63
N GLY A 129 -9.47 23.01 2.94
CA GLY A 129 -10.22 22.29 3.97
C GLY A 129 -9.68 20.90 4.31
N THR A 130 -8.74 20.35 3.56
CA THR A 130 -8.08 19.09 3.92
C THR A 130 -7.07 19.34 5.05
N HIS A 131 -7.28 18.71 6.21
CA HIS A 131 -6.32 18.78 7.32
C HIS A 131 -5.06 17.96 7.00
N PRO A 132 -3.85 18.55 6.97
CA PRO A 132 -2.65 17.86 6.50
C PRO A 132 -2.32 16.59 7.29
N ALA A 133 -2.39 16.64 8.62
CA ALA A 133 -2.11 15.46 9.44
C ALA A 133 -3.13 14.34 9.19
N ALA A 134 -4.41 14.70 9.00
CA ALA A 134 -5.48 13.73 8.72
C ALA A 134 -5.23 12.99 7.41
N PHE A 135 -4.91 13.74 6.35
CA PHE A 135 -4.59 13.18 5.04
C PHE A 135 -3.35 12.28 5.08
N PHE A 136 -2.24 12.76 5.66
CA PHE A 136 -1.00 11.97 5.68
C PHE A 136 -1.06 10.76 6.60
N THR A 137 -1.81 10.81 7.70
CA THR A 137 -2.09 9.63 8.52
C THR A 137 -2.90 8.60 7.75
N ALA A 138 -3.97 9.01 7.06
CA ALA A 138 -4.75 8.11 6.21
C ALA A 138 -3.91 7.51 5.09
N LEU A 139 -3.01 8.29 4.48
CA LEU A 139 -2.12 7.82 3.42
C LEU A 139 -1.08 6.83 3.96
N GLY A 140 -0.54 7.09 5.16
CA GLY A 140 0.34 6.16 5.85
C GLY A 140 -0.34 4.84 6.18
N GLU A 141 -1.58 4.88 6.71
CA GLU A 141 -2.37 3.67 6.98
C GLU A 141 -2.63 2.88 5.68
N PHE A 142 -3.05 3.57 4.61
CA PHE A 142 -3.27 2.96 3.31
C PHE A 142 -2.01 2.25 2.80
N ARG A 143 -0.85 2.92 2.82
CA ARG A 143 0.44 2.36 2.38
C ARG A 143 0.83 1.13 3.19
N ALA A 144 0.72 1.19 4.52
CA ALA A 144 1.03 0.07 5.40
C ALA A 144 0.12 -1.14 5.10
N PHE A 145 -1.19 -0.90 4.95
CA PHE A 145 -2.14 -1.96 4.64
C PHE A 145 -1.86 -2.59 3.27
N VAL A 146 -1.63 -1.78 2.23
CA VAL A 146 -1.30 -2.28 0.89
C VAL A 146 0.03 -3.04 0.93
N GLY A 147 1.03 -2.54 1.65
CA GLY A 147 2.33 -3.19 1.84
C GLY A 147 2.20 -4.61 2.39
N MET A 148 1.35 -4.81 3.40
CA MET A 148 1.03 -6.13 3.93
C MET A 148 0.40 -7.07 2.89
N ARG A 149 -0.49 -6.56 2.05
CA ARG A 149 -1.14 -7.36 0.99
C ARG A 149 -0.19 -7.69 -0.15
N VAL A 150 0.65 -6.74 -0.55
CA VAL A 150 1.73 -6.93 -1.54
C VAL A 150 2.73 -7.97 -1.04
N ALA A 151 3.13 -7.91 0.23
CA ALA A 151 4.00 -8.88 0.85
C ALA A 151 3.40 -10.31 0.80
N ALA A 152 2.11 -10.44 1.12
CA ALA A 152 1.40 -11.72 1.09
C ALA A 152 1.30 -12.29 -0.33
N LEU A 153 0.98 -11.44 -1.33
CA LEU A 153 0.95 -11.83 -2.74
C LEU A 153 2.33 -12.28 -3.24
N SER A 154 3.37 -11.50 -2.96
CA SER A 154 4.76 -11.82 -3.33
C SER A 154 5.18 -13.19 -2.78
N SER A 155 4.93 -13.42 -1.49
CA SER A 155 5.25 -14.69 -0.81
C SER A 155 4.44 -15.86 -1.36
N ALA A 156 3.15 -15.68 -1.61
CA ALA A 156 2.25 -16.74 -2.07
C ALA A 156 2.44 -17.11 -3.55
N TYR A 157 3.05 -16.26 -4.37
CA TYR A 157 3.22 -16.55 -5.80
C TYR A 157 4.69 -16.66 -6.23
N ASP A 158 5.62 -16.57 -5.26
CA ASP A 158 7.07 -16.56 -5.49
C ASP A 158 7.45 -15.52 -6.55
N ILE A 159 7.02 -14.26 -6.32
CA ILE A 159 7.27 -13.11 -7.20
C ILE A 159 8.05 -12.06 -6.42
N ASP A 160 9.24 -11.72 -6.91
CA ASP A 160 10.07 -10.68 -6.31
C ASP A 160 9.49 -9.28 -6.52
N ILE A 161 9.71 -8.40 -5.55
CA ILE A 161 9.25 -7.00 -5.58
C ILE A 161 10.43 -6.10 -5.93
N ARG A 162 10.20 -5.14 -6.84
CA ARG A 162 11.23 -4.24 -7.37
C ARG A 162 10.90 -2.78 -7.14
N GLY A 163 11.87 -1.94 -7.45
CA GLY A 163 11.70 -0.49 -7.49
C GLY A 163 11.50 0.12 -6.11
N ASP A 164 10.60 1.09 -6.03
CA ASP A 164 10.28 1.86 -4.82
C ASP A 164 9.13 1.24 -4.02
N LEU A 165 8.42 0.27 -4.61
CA LEU A 165 7.38 -0.51 -3.91
C LEU A 165 7.93 -1.28 -2.70
N THR A 166 9.25 -1.51 -2.66
CA THR A 166 9.95 -2.06 -1.51
C THR A 166 9.86 -1.17 -0.26
N GLY A 167 9.55 0.12 -0.42
CA GLY A 167 9.46 1.07 0.70
C GLY A 167 8.20 0.95 1.55
N ILE A 168 7.16 0.27 1.07
CA ILE A 168 5.90 0.08 1.83
C ILE A 168 5.75 -1.30 2.45
N VAL A 169 6.54 -2.28 2.00
CA VAL A 169 6.47 -3.63 2.54
C VAL A 169 7.15 -3.66 3.92
N PRO A 170 6.74 -4.57 4.82
CA PRO A 170 7.31 -4.66 6.15
C PRO A 170 8.84 -4.75 6.10
N PRO A 171 9.57 -4.04 6.98
CA PRO A 171 11.04 -4.13 7.04
C PRO A 171 11.49 -5.51 7.50
N THR A 172 12.76 -5.86 7.30
CA THR A 172 13.31 -7.04 7.98
C THR A 172 13.56 -6.71 9.45
N LEU A 173 13.54 -7.73 10.32
CA LEU A 173 13.91 -7.55 11.73
C LEU A 173 15.37 -7.07 11.89
N ALA A 174 16.25 -7.37 10.93
CA ALA A 174 17.63 -6.88 10.91
C ALA A 174 17.73 -5.39 10.55
N ASP A 175 16.75 -4.84 9.82
CA ASP A 175 16.70 -3.41 9.48
C ASP A 175 16.09 -2.55 10.61
N ALA A 176 15.52 -3.19 11.64
CA ALA A 176 14.89 -2.53 12.80
C ALA A 176 15.87 -2.27 13.96
N GLU A 177 17.11 -2.76 13.86
CA GLU A 177 18.21 -2.48 14.79
C GLU A 177 19.00 -1.25 14.32
N ILE A 178 18.38 -0.07 14.37
CA ILE A 178 19.05 1.24 14.20
C ILE A 178 18.60 2.19 15.31
#